data_AF-X1U8P7-F1
#
_entry.id   AF-X1U8P7-F1
#
_cell.length_a   1.000
_cell.length_b   1.000
_cell.length_c   1.000
_cell.angle_alpha   90.00
_cell.angle_beta   90.00
_cell.angle_gamma   90.00
#
_symmetry.space_group_name_H-M   'P 1'
#
loop_
_entity.id
_entity.type
_entity.pdbx_description
1 polymer ?
#
loop_
_entity_poly.entity_id
_entity_poly.type
_entity_poly.pdbx_seq_one_letter_code
_entity_poly.pdbx_strand_id
1 'polypeptide(L)' 'MWVTNKAIQIHGGYGYVKDYPLERYFRDAKITEIYEGTSEMQRLTIARALIGKI' A
#
# COMPACT_ATOMS: atom_id res chain seq x y z
N MET A 1 1.50 1.69 -1.51
CA MET A 1 1.09 1.18 -2.85
C MET A 1 1.35 2.10 -4.06
N TRP A 2 2.25 3.10 -4.02
CA TRP A 2 2.32 4.09 -5.12
C TRP A 2 2.65 3.47 -6.51
N VAL A 3 3.63 2.57 -6.55
CA VAL A 3 4.09 1.94 -7.80
C VAL A 3 2.97 1.11 -8.46
N THR A 4 2.31 0.24 -7.68
CA THR A 4 1.27 -0.66 -8.22
C THR A 4 0.02 0.10 -8.66
N ASN A 5 -0.34 1.19 -7.98
CA ASN A 5 -1.40 2.11 -8.44
C ASN A 5 -1.08 2.71 -9.82
N LYS A 6 0.13 3.25 -9.98
CA LYS A 6 0.55 3.85 -11.26
C LYS A 6 0.64 2.82 -12.38
N ALA A 7 1.15 1.63 -12.08
CA ALA A 7 1.21 0.54 -13.03
C ALA A 7 -0.19 0.13 -13.53
N ILE A 8 -1.18 0.00 -12.64
CA ILE A 8 -2.59 -0.26 -13.03
C ILE A 8 -3.11 0.85 -13.95
N GLN A 9 -2.88 2.12 -13.60
CA GLN A 9 -3.35 3.24 -14.41
C GLN A 9 -2.76 3.23 -15.84
N ILE A 10 -1.51 2.81 -16.00
CA ILE A 10 -0.84 2.68 -17.31
C ILE A 10 -1.42 1.51 -18.11
N HIS A 11 -1.68 0.36 -17.47
CA HIS A 11 -2.19 -0.84 -18.14
C HIS A 11 -3.70 -0.79 -18.40
N GLY A 12 -4.42 0.18 -17.81
CA GLY A 12 -5.86 0.31 -17.95
C GLY A 12 -6.60 -0.94 -17.49
N GLY A 13 -7.61 -1.36 -18.25
CA GLY A 13 -8.41 -2.56 -17.93
C GLY A 13 -7.58 -3.84 -17.81
N TYR A 14 -6.48 -3.97 -18.56
CA TYR A 14 -5.60 -5.12 -18.48
C TYR A 14 -4.82 -5.21 -17.15
N GLY A 15 -4.72 -4.10 -16.40
CA GLY A 15 -4.13 -4.12 -15.07
C GLY A 15 -5.00 -4.75 -13.98
N TYR A 16 -6.28 -5.02 -14.28
CA TYR A 16 -7.25 -5.62 -13.36
C TYR A 16 -7.59 -7.08 -13.68
N VAL A 17 -7.17 -7.60 -14.84
CA VAL A 17 -7.42 -9.00 -15.22
C VAL A 17 -6.34 -9.91 -14.65
N LYS A 18 -6.69 -11.19 -14.47
CA LYS A 18 -5.77 -12.21 -13.94
C LYS A 18 -4.77 -12.74 -14.96
N ASP A 19 -4.89 -12.32 -16.22
CA ASP A 19 -3.96 -12.70 -17.30
C ASP A 19 -2.55 -12.11 -17.06
N TYR A 20 -2.46 -11.02 -16.28
CA TYR A 20 -1.20 -10.40 -15.87
C TYR A 20 -1.10 -10.39 -14.34
N PRO A 21 0.12 -10.52 -13.77
CA PRO A 21 0.30 -10.59 -12.32
C PRO A 21 0.04 -9.26 -11.60
N LEU A 22 -0.22 -8.17 -12.34
CA LEU A 22 -0.31 -6.82 -11.82
C LEU A 22 -1.44 -6.63 -10.80
N GLU A 23 -2.61 -7.25 -11.03
CA GLU A 23 -3.72 -7.21 -10.09
C GLU A 23 -3.35 -7.83 -8.73
N ARG A 24 -2.56 -8.92 -8.76
CA ARG A 24 -2.06 -9.58 -7.57
C ARG A 24 -1.08 -8.69 -6.83
N TYR A 25 -0.10 -8.11 -7.53
CA TYR A 25 0.86 -7.19 -6.92
C TYR A 25 0.17 -5.98 -6.29
N PHE A 26 -0.90 -5.48 -6.89
CA PHE A 26 -1.70 -4.41 -6.31
C PHE A 26 -2.34 -4.82 -4.99
N ARG A 27 -2.97 -6.00 -4.93
CA ARG A 27 -3.56 -6.55 -3.68
C ARG A 27 -2.49 -6.80 -2.61
N ASP A 28 -1.38 -7.42 -3.00
CA ASP A 28 -0.26 -7.73 -2.09
C ASP A 28 0.39 -6.45 -1.55
N ALA A 29 0.45 -5.37 -2.35
CA ALA A 29 0.91 -4.07 -1.88
C ALA A 29 -0.08 -3.36 -0.94
N LYS A 30 -1.38 -3.68 -0.99
CA LYS A 30 -2.38 -3.09 -0.09
C LYS A 30 -2.30 -3.68 1.30
N ILE A 31 -2.13 -5.00 1.40
CA ILE A 31 -2.08 -5.68 2.70
C ILE A 31 -0.89 -5.21 3.54
N THR A 32 0.23 -4.82 2.92
CA THR A 32 1.40 -4.27 3.64
C THR A 32 1.12 -2.94 4.33
N GLU A 33 0.04 -2.23 3.98
CA GLU A 33 -0.36 -0.99 4.66
C GLU A 33 -1.21 -1.23 5.91
N ILE A 34 -1.63 -2.48 6.15
CA ILE A 34 -2.59 -2.87 7.19
C ILE A 34 -1.98 -3.91 8.15
N TYR A 35 -1.28 -4.90 7.62
CA TYR A 35 -0.67 -5.98 8.38
C TYR A 35 0.59 -5.50 9.13
N GLU A 36 0.89 -6.10 10.29
CA GLU A 36 1.98 -5.70 11.20
C GLU A 36 1.91 -4.22 11.66
N GLY A 37 0.68 -3.71 11.77
CA GLY A 37 0.40 -2.34 12.17
C GLY A 37 0.05 -1.47 10.97
N THR A 38 -1.10 -0.81 11.05
CA THR A 38 -1.57 0.05 9.97
C THR A 38 -0.63 1.23 9.76
N SER A 39 -0.69 1.82 8.57
CA SER A 39 0.06 3.03 8.23
C SER A 39 -0.17 4.17 9.25
N GLU A 40 -1.39 4.29 9.78
CA GLU A 40 -1.75 5.26 10.82
C GLU A 40 -1.06 4.95 12.16
N MET A 41 -1.04 3.68 12.57
CA MET A 41 -0.37 3.26 13.80
C MET A 41 1.14 3.47 13.72
N GLN A 42 1.75 3.18 12.58
CA GLN A 42 3.17 3.45 12.35
C GLN A 42 3.47 4.95 12.42
N ARG A 43 2.65 5.80 11.78
CA ARG A 43 2.77 7.26 11.87
C ARG A 43 2.63 7.76 13.31
N LEU A 44 1.70 7.21 14.09
CA LEU A 44 1.52 7.57 15.50
C LEU A 44 2.74 7.18 16.35
N THR A 45 3.30 5.98 16.14
CA THR A 45 4.51 5.52 16.82
C THR A 45 5.69 6.44 16.53
N ILE A 46 5.89 6.81 15.25
CA ILE A 46 6.93 7.77 14.83
C ILE A 46 6.68 9.15 15.47
N ALA A 47 5.44 9.65 15.44
CA ALA A 47 5.09 10.94 16.03
C ALA A 47 5.39 10.97 17.54
N ARG A 48 5.05 9.91 18.28
CA ARG A 48 5.35 9.77 19.71
C ARG A 48 6.85 9.72 19.98
N ALA A 49 7.62 9.08 19.10
CA ALA A 49 9.08 9.00 19.24
C ALA A 49 9.76 10.36 18.98
N LEU A 50 9.22 11.18 18.09
CA LEU A 50 9.79 12.48 17.72
C LEU A 50 9.35 13.63 18.64
N ILE A 51 8.09 13.67 19.06
CA ILE A 51 7.48 14.81 19.74
C ILE A 51 7.24 14.53 21.24
N GLY A 52 7.35 13.28 21.68
CA GLY A 52 7.00 12.85 23.04
C GLY A 52 5.52 12.46 23.17
N LYS A 53 5.05 12.25 24.41
CA LYS A 53 3.63 11.93 24.66
C LYS A 53 2.75 13.13 24.30
N ILE A 54 1.91 12.96 23.28
CA ILE A 54 0.60 13.64 23.17
C ILE A 54 -0.36 12.90 24.12
#